data_AF-A0A9W6FHK8-F1
#
_entry.id   AF-A0A9W6FHK8-F1
#
_cell.length_a   1.000
_cell.length_b   1.000
_cell.length_c   1.000
_cell.angle_alpha   90.00
_cell.angle_beta   90.00
_cell.angle_gamma   90.00
#
_symmetry.space_group_name_H-M   'P 1'
#
loop_
_entity.id
_entity.type
_entity.pdbx_description
1 polymer ?
#
loop_
_entity_poly.entity_id
_entity_poly.type
_entity_poly.pdbx_seq_one_letter_code
_entity_poly.pdbx_strand_id
1 'polypeptide(L)' 'MTANPILLQKKYTRIIVLFAEKEQLSLDDALCFFTTQRFTV' A
#
# COMPACT_ATOMS: atom_id res chain seq x y z
N MET A 1 -10.57 -16.83 -13.31
CA MET A 1 -10.46 -16.78 -11.83
C MET A 1 -10.23 -15.33 -11.42
N THR A 2 -11.30 -14.57 -11.26
CA THR A 2 -11.25 -13.15 -10.87
C THR A 2 -11.32 -13.10 -9.35
N ALA A 3 -10.22 -12.71 -8.70
CA ALA A 3 -10.27 -12.47 -7.26
C ALA A 3 -11.21 -11.30 -6.99
N ASN A 4 -12.06 -11.42 -5.96
CA ASN A 4 -12.93 -10.32 -5.55
C ASN A 4 -12.06 -9.09 -5.22
N PRO A 5 -12.40 -7.89 -5.72
CA PRO A 5 -11.64 -6.66 -5.44
C PRO A 5 -11.40 -6.41 -3.95
N ILE A 6 -12.30 -6.87 -3.06
CA ILE A 6 -12.14 -6.78 -1.60
C ILE A 6 -10.97 -7.64 -1.09
N LEU A 7 -10.75 -8.81 -1.68
CA LEU A 7 -9.63 -9.69 -1.32
C LEU A 7 -8.31 -9.08 -1.79
N LEU A 8 -8.30 -8.42 -2.94
CA LEU A 8 -7.13 -7.68 -3.42
C LEU A 8 -6.80 -6.52 -2.48
N GLN A 9 -7.79 -5.72 -2.08
CA GLN A 9 -7.59 -4.63 -1.12
C GLN A 9 -6.99 -5.11 0.19
N LYS A 10 -7.54 -6.19 0.79
CA LYS A 10 -6.99 -6.78 2.03
C LYS A 10 -5.53 -7.22 1.88
N LYS A 11 -5.17 -7.77 0.71
CA LYS A 11 -3.80 -8.18 0.41
C LYS A 11 -2.87 -6.95 0.31
N TYR A 12 -3.30 -5.90 -0.37
CA TYR A 12 -2.54 -4.65 -0.48
C TYR A 12 -2.34 -3.98 0.88
N THR A 13 -3.38 -3.90 1.72
CA THR A 13 -3.27 -3.36 3.08
C THR A 13 -2.19 -4.09 3.87
N ARG A 14 -2.15 -5.42 3.78
CA ARG A 14 -1.14 -6.22 4.48
C ARG A 14 0.28 -5.95 3.97
N ILE A 15 0.45 -5.75 2.66
CA ILE A 15 1.75 -5.42 2.06
C ILE A 15 2.23 -4.05 2.54
N ILE A 16 1.34 -3.05 2.57
CA ILE A 16 1.68 -1.68 2.99
C ILE A 16 2.06 -1.63 4.47
N VAL A 17 1.33 -2.35 5.34
CA VAL A 17 1.65 -2.44 6.77
C VAL A 17 3.01 -3.09 6.99
N LEU A 18 3.28 -4.23 6.33
CA LEU A 18 4.58 -4.91 6.45
C LEU A 18 5.72 -4.06 5.88
N PHE A 19 5.46 -3.27 4.84
CA PHE A 19 6.43 -2.33 4.30
C PHE A 19 6.74 -1.20 5.29
N ALA A 20 5.71 -0.60 5.89
CA ALA A 20 5.86 0.43 6.92
C ALA A 20 6.67 -0.07 8.12
N GLU A 21 6.37 -1.29 8.60
CA GLU A 21 7.11 -1.93 9.70
C GLU A 21 8.58 -2.18 9.38
N LYS A 22 8.89 -2.65 8.16
CA LYS A 22 10.27 -2.95 7.74
C LYS A 22 11.11 -1.68 7.56
N GLU A 23 10.52 -0.64 7.00
CA GLU A 23 11.19 0.63 6.74
C GLU A 23 11.14 1.59 7.95
N GLN A 24 10.49 1.19 9.04
CA GLN A 24 10.23 2.04 10.22
C GLN A 24 9.57 3.37 9.85
N LEU A 25 8.72 3.35 8.83
CA LEU A 25 7.96 4.50 8.34
C LEU A 25 6.57 4.51 8.98
N SER A 26 5.97 5.70 9.10
CA SER A 26 4.56 5.77 9.46
C SER A 26 3.69 5.15 8.35
N LEU A 27 2.51 4.68 8.70
CA LEU A 27 1.57 4.16 7.70
C LEU A 27 1.23 5.24 6.66
N ASP A 28 1.14 6.50 7.07
CA ASP A 28 0.91 7.65 6.21
C ASP A 28 2.08 7.89 5.23
N ASP A 29 3.32 7.74 5.68
CA ASP A 29 4.51 7.86 4.81
C ASP A 29 4.60 6.70 3.82
N ALA A 30 4.31 5.48 4.29
CA ALA A 30 4.22 4.30 3.42
C ALA A 30 3.11 4.48 2.39
N LEU A 31 1.93 4.96 2.79
CA LEU A 31 0.84 5.27 1.87
C LEU A 31 1.24 6.37 0.89
N CYS A 32 1.87 7.44 1.37
CA CYS A 32 2.42 8.51 0.54
C CYS A 32 3.36 7.96 -0.53
N PHE A 33 4.21 6.98 -0.19
CA PHE A 33 5.07 6.31 -1.17
C PHE A 33 4.30 5.61 -2.30
N PHE A 34 3.19 4.93 -1.99
CA PHE A 34 2.36 4.24 -2.99
C PHE A 34 1.37 5.14 -3.71
N THR A 35 0.92 6.24 -3.09
CA THR A 35 -0.04 7.19 -3.68
C THR A 35 0.65 8.30 -4.48
N THR A 36 1.88 8.67 -4.12
CA THR A 36 2.65 9.74 -4.78
C THR A 36 3.28 9.30 -6.10
N GLN A 37 3.26 8.00 -6.45
CA GLN A 37 3.54 7.50 -7.80
C GLN A 37 2.52 8.00 -8.87
N ARG A 38 1.59 8.89 -8.50
CA ARG A 38 0.60 9.48 -9.40
C ARG A 38 0.46 11.00 -9.22
N PHE A 39 1.56 11.75 -9.17
CA PHE A 39 1.50 13.18 -9.48
C PHE A 39 2.71 13.72 -10.26
N THR A 40 2.39 14.23 -11.45
CA THR A 40 3.14 15.16 -12.33
C THR A 40 4.24 14.60 -13.25
N VAL A 41 3.88 14.27 -14.50
CA VAL A 41 4.24 15.04 -15.71
C VAL A 41 3.07 14.98 -16.69
#